data_AF-A0A1G1TAH8-F1
#
_entry.id   AF-A0A1G1TAH8-F1
#
_cell.length_a   1.000
_cell.length_b   1.000
_cell.length_c   1.000
_cell.angle_alpha   90.00
_cell.angle_beta   90.00
_cell.angle_gamma   90.00
#
_symmetry.space_group_name_H-M   'P 1'
#
loop_
_entity.id
_entity.type
_entity.pdbx_description
1 polymer ?
#
loop_
_entity_poly.entity_id
_entity_poly.type
_entity_poly.pdbx_seq_one_letter_code
_entity_poly.pdbx_strand_id
1 'polypeptide(L)'
;MRVLFVFLLIVVQTLIISGKCYAQLEVEAGVKYKKEGQGWSEYYFRNIDLMTGPELNASTKTNDYKYSSDYALIWFSQHEVAIVELKQSIQTDAARLMGNSISSSVLKIHQQFYGYQMEGVDKSGVNWKFCFLTELRQLCQ
;
A
#
# COMPACT_ATOMS: atom_id res chain seq x y z
N MET A 1 -14.18 40.98 -23.95
CA MET A 1 -14.05 40.70 -22.49
C MET A 1 -14.69 39.36 -22.06
N ARG A 2 -15.90 39.00 -22.52
CA ARG A 2 -16.53 37.70 -22.20
C ARG A 2 -15.75 36.47 -22.69
N VAL A 3 -15.16 36.53 -23.88
CA VAL A 3 -14.39 35.41 -24.48
C VAL A 3 -13.11 35.11 -23.69
N LEU A 4 -12.43 36.14 -23.17
CA LEU A 4 -11.20 36.00 -22.38
C LEU A 4 -11.47 35.31 -21.02
N PHE A 5 -12.62 35.60 -20.40
CA PHE A 5 -13.01 35.03 -19.12
C PHE A 5 -13.38 33.54 -19.22
N VAL A 6 -14.04 33.14 -20.31
CA VAL A 6 -14.35 31.74 -20.59
C VAL A 6 -13.07 30.94 -20.86
N PHE A 7 -12.11 31.52 -21.59
CA PHE A 7 -10.82 30.88 -21.85
C PHE A 7 -10.00 30.69 -20.55
N LEU A 8 -10.01 31.67 -19.66
CA LEU A 8 -9.35 31.60 -18.35
C LEU A 8 -9.95 30.49 -17.47
N LEU A 9 -11.28 30.34 -17.46
CA LEU A 9 -11.96 29.28 -16.70
C LEU A 9 -11.62 27.87 -17.23
N ILE A 10 -11.48 27.71 -18.55
CA ILE A 10 -11.09 26.43 -19.16
C ILE A 10 -9.63 26.08 -18.78
N VAL A 11 -8.71 27.05 -18.85
CA VAL A 11 -7.30 26.83 -18.46
C VAL A 11 -7.18 26.47 -16.97
N VAL A 12 -7.92 27.15 -16.09
CA VAL A 12 -7.95 26.85 -14.65
C VAL A 12 -8.52 25.45 -14.39
N GLN A 13 -9.56 25.02 -15.10
CA GLN A 13 -10.09 23.66 -14.97
C GLN A 13 -9.10 22.58 -15.44
N THR A 14 -8.33 22.83 -16.50
CA THR A 14 -7.32 21.86 -16.97
C THR A 14 -6.14 21.69 -16.01
N LEU A 15 -5.77 22.73 -15.25
CA LEU A 15 -4.68 22.67 -14.26
C LEU A 15 -5.05 21.92 -12.97
N ILE A 16 -6.32 21.71 -12.69
CA ILE A 16 -6.78 21.02 -11.47
C ILE A 16 -6.79 19.49 -11.65
N ILE A 17 -6.81 19.00 -12.91
CA ILE A 17 -6.92 17.57 -13.22
C ILE A 17 -5.55 16.88 -13.31
N SER A 18 -4.43 17.61 -13.34
CA SER A 18 -3.07 17.03 -13.34
C SER A 18 -2.61 16.49 -11.98
N GLY A 19 -3.49 16.48 -10.98
CA GLY A 19 -3.20 15.92 -9.67
C GLY A 19 -3.56 14.44 -9.60
N LYS A 20 -2.53 13.61 -9.46
CA LYS A 20 -2.51 12.23 -8.93
C LYS A 20 -2.41 11.12 -9.97
N CYS A 21 -1.16 10.75 -10.24
CA CYS A 21 -0.83 9.35 -10.48
C CYS A 21 0.48 9.03 -9.75
N TYR A 22 0.40 8.94 -8.41
CA TYR A 22 1.37 8.15 -7.67
C TYR A 22 0.78 6.76 -7.64
N ALA A 23 1.40 5.83 -8.38
CA ALA A 23 0.85 4.51 -8.69
C ALA A 23 0.91 3.58 -7.48
N GLN A 24 0.14 3.90 -6.44
CA GLN A 24 -0.14 3.03 -5.31
C GLN A 24 -0.98 1.84 -5.81
N LEU A 25 -0.54 0.62 -5.50
CA LEU A 25 -1.25 -0.58 -5.88
C LEU A 25 -2.26 -0.96 -4.80
N GLU A 26 -3.55 -0.81 -5.12
CA GLU A 26 -4.65 -1.30 -4.28
C GLU A 26 -4.93 -2.78 -4.62
N VAL A 27 -4.94 -3.64 -3.60
CA VAL A 27 -5.27 -5.08 -3.71
C VAL A 27 -6.14 -5.54 -2.56
N GLU A 28 -7.10 -6.42 -2.82
CA GLU A 28 -7.81 -7.11 -1.76
C GLU A 28 -6.88 -8.16 -1.11
N ALA A 29 -6.83 -8.19 0.22
CA ALA A 29 -6.07 -9.17 0.98
C ALA A 29 -6.83 -9.57 2.26
N GLY A 30 -6.68 -10.83 2.66
CA GLY A 30 -7.06 -11.28 4.00
C GLY A 30 -6.00 -10.81 4.99
N VAL A 31 -6.39 -10.09 6.02
CA VAL A 31 -5.46 -9.62 7.06
C VAL A 31 -5.88 -10.07 8.45
N LYS A 32 -4.90 -10.33 9.31
CA LYS A 32 -5.11 -10.58 10.74
C LYS A 32 -3.97 -9.99 11.55
N TYR A 33 -4.26 -9.64 12.80
CA TYR A 33 -3.31 -9.02 13.70
C TYR A 33 -3.18 -9.81 15.00
N LYS A 34 -2.03 -9.70 15.65
CA LYS A 34 -1.77 -10.37 16.92
C LYS A 34 -2.38 -9.55 18.07
N LYS A 35 -3.38 -10.11 18.74
CA LYS A 35 -3.98 -9.56 19.95
C LYS A 35 -3.07 -9.83 21.14
N GLU A 36 -2.97 -8.84 22.03
CA GLU A 36 -2.20 -8.98 23.26
C GLU A 36 -2.82 -10.08 24.15
N GLY A 37 -2.02 -11.07 24.53
CA GLY A 37 -2.44 -12.19 25.38
C GLY A 37 -3.48 -13.16 24.79
N GLN A 38 -4.02 -12.91 23.59
CA GLN A 38 -5.18 -13.66 23.04
C GLN A 38 -4.90 -14.34 21.69
N GLY A 39 -3.65 -14.33 21.21
CA GLY A 39 -3.29 -14.96 19.94
C GLY A 39 -3.62 -14.09 18.73
N TRP A 40 -3.87 -14.72 17.58
CA TRP A 40 -4.20 -13.99 16.35
C TRP A 40 -5.70 -13.67 16.28
N SER A 41 -6.05 -12.55 15.66
CA SER A 41 -7.44 -12.32 15.24
C SER A 41 -7.85 -13.31 14.15
N GLU A 42 -9.15 -13.41 13.93
CA GLU A 42 -9.69 -13.95 12.69
C GLU A 42 -9.20 -13.13 11.49
N TYR A 43 -9.19 -13.76 10.31
CA TYR A 43 -8.97 -13.04 9.07
C TYR A 43 -10.18 -12.19 8.70
N TYR A 44 -9.91 -10.99 8.22
CA TYR A 44 -10.89 -10.14 7.55
C TYR A 44 -10.31 -9.65 6.23
N PHE A 45 -11.15 -9.65 5.20
CA PHE A 45 -10.74 -9.29 3.84
C PHE A 45 -11.04 -7.81 3.60
N ARG A 46 -10.03 -7.06 3.16
CA ARG A 46 -10.14 -5.65 2.83
C ARG A 46 -9.21 -5.28 1.69
N ASN A 47 -9.52 -4.19 1.02
CA ASN A 47 -8.57 -3.52 0.14
C ASN A 47 -7.46 -2.91 1.00
N ILE A 48 -6.24 -3.21 0.61
CA ILE A 48 -5.03 -2.62 1.19
C ILE A 48 -4.24 -1.99 0.07
N ASP A 49 -3.43 -1.01 0.41
CA ASP A 49 -2.49 -0.45 -0.53
C ASP A 49 -1.08 -0.93 -0.26
N LEU A 50 -0.35 -1.21 -1.33
CA LEU A 50 1.07 -1.52 -1.29
C LEU A 50 1.89 -0.34 -1.77
N MET A 51 2.89 0.02 -0.98
CA MET A 51 3.80 1.13 -1.28
C MET A 51 5.23 0.78 -0.88
N THR A 52 6.20 1.34 -1.59
CA THR A 52 7.58 1.34 -1.14
C THR A 52 7.80 2.41 -0.06
N GLY A 53 8.82 2.25 0.79
CA GLY A 53 9.20 3.27 1.78
C GLY A 53 9.45 4.67 1.18
N PRO A 54 10.16 4.82 0.05
CA PRO A 54 10.33 6.12 -0.62
C PRO A 54 9.00 6.77 -1.02
N GLU A 55 8.06 6.00 -1.59
CA GLU A 55 6.74 6.51 -1.97
C GLU A 55 5.93 6.95 -0.74
N LEU A 56 6.03 6.20 0.34
CA LEU A 56 5.32 6.50 1.57
C LEU A 56 5.89 7.75 2.27
N ASN A 57 7.23 7.91 2.30
CA ASN A 57 7.90 9.12 2.74
C ASN A 57 7.47 10.34 1.92
N ALA A 58 7.46 10.21 0.58
CA ALA A 58 7.01 11.27 -0.31
C ALA A 58 5.55 11.66 -0.07
N SER A 59 4.67 10.67 0.12
CA SER A 59 3.23 10.87 0.33
C SER A 59 2.90 11.49 1.68
N THR A 60 3.65 11.13 2.72
CA THR A 60 3.49 11.66 4.08
C THR A 60 4.31 12.91 4.35
N LYS A 61 5.21 13.29 3.44
CA LYS A 61 6.19 14.38 3.60
C LYS A 61 7.08 14.18 4.85
N THR A 62 7.48 12.93 5.11
CA THR A 62 8.36 12.56 6.23
C THR A 62 9.55 11.72 5.74
N ASN A 63 10.46 11.37 6.63
CA ASN A 63 11.54 10.38 6.40
C ASN A 63 11.47 9.23 7.41
N ASP A 64 10.29 8.99 7.98
CA ASP A 64 10.09 8.02 9.07
C ASP A 64 10.09 6.57 8.57
N TYR A 65 9.90 6.35 7.27
CA TYR A 65 9.79 5.03 6.65
C TYR A 65 11.11 4.62 6.00
N LYS A 66 11.49 3.35 6.17
CA LYS A 66 12.77 2.84 5.64
C LYS A 66 12.70 2.75 4.12
N TYR A 67 13.67 3.38 3.47
CA TYR A 67 13.79 3.39 2.00
C TYR A 67 13.94 1.98 1.39
N SER A 68 14.45 1.01 2.16
CA SER A 68 14.66 -0.38 1.76
C SER A 68 13.51 -1.32 2.14
N SER A 69 12.39 -0.79 2.64
CA SER A 69 11.24 -1.60 3.05
C SER A 69 10.02 -1.34 2.16
N ASP A 70 9.15 -2.35 2.10
CA ASP A 70 7.82 -2.25 1.51
C ASP A 70 6.77 -2.21 2.61
N TYR A 71 5.66 -1.53 2.34
CA TYR A 71 4.63 -1.23 3.32
C TYR A 71 3.25 -1.63 2.80
N ALA A 72 2.42 -2.15 3.71
CA ALA A 72 1.01 -2.38 3.50
C ALA A 72 0.19 -1.38 4.33
N LEU A 73 -0.70 -0.65 3.68
CA LEU A 73 -1.60 0.32 4.29
C LEU A 73 -2.99 -0.29 4.37
N ILE A 74 -3.48 -0.51 5.58
CA ILE A 74 -4.79 -1.08 5.85
C ILE A 74 -5.70 0.05 6.31
N TRP A 75 -6.61 0.48 5.45
CA TRP A 75 -7.57 1.53 5.77
C TRP A 75 -8.78 0.96 6.50
N PHE A 76 -9.12 1.56 7.65
CA PHE A 76 -10.32 1.26 8.42
C PHE A 76 -11.42 2.29 8.15
N SER A 77 -11.01 3.53 7.87
CA SER A 77 -11.86 4.64 7.46
C SER A 77 -11.01 5.65 6.67
N GLN A 78 -11.60 6.75 6.20
CA GLN A 78 -10.90 7.79 5.44
C GLN A 78 -9.71 8.41 6.19
N HIS A 79 -9.71 8.36 7.52
CA HIS A 79 -8.70 9.00 8.37
C HIS A 79 -7.98 8.02 9.30
N GLU A 80 -8.25 6.72 9.18
CA GLU A 80 -7.67 5.70 10.03
C GLU A 80 -7.01 4.62 9.18
N VAL A 81 -5.68 4.55 9.29
CA VAL A 81 -4.85 3.62 8.53
C VAL A 81 -3.84 2.96 9.47
N ALA A 82 -3.74 1.63 9.40
CA ALA A 82 -2.58 0.92 9.92
C ALA A 82 -1.52 0.84 8.82
N ILE A 83 -0.35 1.39 9.11
CA ILE A 83 0.81 1.36 8.22
C ILE A 83 1.74 0.27 8.73
N VAL A 84 1.89 -0.79 7.94
CA VAL A 84 2.60 -2.00 8.34
C VAL A 84 3.86 -2.16 7.50
N GLU A 85 5.02 -2.18 8.15
CA GLU A 85 6.28 -2.53 7.49
C GLU A 85 6.31 -4.03 7.25
N LEU A 86 6.42 -4.45 5.99
CA LEU A 86 6.51 -5.85 5.62
C LEU A 86 7.89 -6.40 5.96
N LYS A 87 7.93 -7.60 6.54
CA LYS A 87 9.20 -8.31 6.83
C LYS A 87 9.86 -8.79 5.54
N GLN A 88 9.05 -9.15 4.54
CA GLN A 88 9.51 -9.53 3.22
C GLN A 88 9.46 -8.33 2.27
N SER A 89 10.51 -8.20 1.48
CA SER A 89 10.60 -7.24 0.39
C SER A 89 9.89 -7.76 -0.84
N ILE A 90 8.86 -7.06 -1.31
CA ILE A 90 8.17 -7.33 -2.58
C ILE A 90 9.05 -6.89 -3.76
N GLN A 91 9.77 -5.78 -3.59
CA GLN A 91 10.70 -5.24 -4.59
C GLN A 91 12.16 -5.32 -4.18
N THR A 92 13.06 -5.18 -5.15
CA THR A 92 14.49 -5.04 -4.87
C THR A 92 14.84 -3.63 -4.41
N ASP A 93 15.91 -3.47 -3.63
CA ASP A 93 16.40 -2.16 -3.21
C ASP A 93 16.68 -1.23 -4.41
N ALA A 94 17.27 -1.78 -5.48
CA ALA A 94 17.54 -1.03 -6.70
C ALA A 94 16.26 -0.46 -7.33
N ALA A 95 15.18 -1.26 -7.41
CA ALA A 95 13.92 -0.81 -7.96
C ALA A 95 13.30 0.33 -7.11
N ARG A 96 13.35 0.20 -5.78
CA ARG A 96 12.86 1.26 -4.87
C ARG A 96 13.64 2.56 -5.01
N LEU A 97 14.97 2.48 -5.09
CA LEU A 97 15.83 3.66 -5.25
C LEU A 97 15.66 4.35 -6.61
N MET A 98 15.26 3.60 -7.64
CA MET A 98 14.86 4.15 -8.94
C MET A 98 13.46 4.78 -8.94
N GLY A 99 12.72 4.68 -7.82
CA GLY A 99 11.37 5.20 -7.70
C GLY A 99 10.31 4.30 -8.34
N ASN A 100 10.60 3.00 -8.53
CA ASN A 100 9.62 2.07 -9.08
C ASN A 100 8.58 1.70 -8.03
N SER A 101 7.31 1.94 -8.35
CA SER A 101 6.15 1.51 -7.56
C SER A 101 5.98 0.00 -7.56
N ILE A 102 5.35 -0.53 -6.51
CA ILE A 102 4.96 -1.95 -6.47
C ILE A 102 3.84 -2.14 -7.49
N SER A 103 4.10 -2.92 -8.53
CA SER A 103 3.07 -3.25 -9.53
C SER A 103 2.44 -4.62 -9.27
N SER A 104 1.25 -4.85 -9.83
CA SER A 104 0.56 -6.14 -9.73
C SER A 104 1.40 -7.29 -10.30
N SER A 105 2.18 -7.05 -11.35
CA SER A 105 3.11 -8.03 -11.93
C SER A 105 4.23 -8.40 -10.95
N VAL A 106 4.81 -7.41 -10.27
CA VAL A 106 5.86 -7.65 -9.26
C VAL A 106 5.29 -8.44 -8.09
N LEU A 107 4.10 -8.07 -7.61
CA LEU A 107 3.43 -8.81 -6.53
C LEU A 107 3.17 -10.27 -6.93
N LYS A 108 2.66 -10.52 -8.14
CA LYS A 108 2.40 -11.88 -8.66
C LYS A 108 3.68 -12.71 -8.76
N ILE A 109 4.77 -12.12 -9.26
CA ILE A 109 6.08 -12.77 -9.32
C ILE A 109 6.53 -13.15 -7.90
N HIS A 110 6.47 -12.20 -6.97
CA HIS A 110 6.83 -12.48 -5.58
C HIS A 110 5.99 -13.63 -5.00
N GLN A 111 4.68 -13.63 -5.23
CA GLN A 111 3.79 -14.69 -4.76
C GLN A 111 4.13 -16.07 -5.34
N GLN A 112 4.56 -16.12 -6.61
CA GLN A 112 4.97 -17.37 -7.24
C GLN A 112 6.23 -17.97 -6.60
N PHE A 113 7.16 -17.14 -6.13
CA PHE A 113 8.42 -17.60 -5.55
C PHE A 113 8.35 -17.81 -4.03
N TYR A 114 7.63 -16.95 -3.31
CA TYR A 114 7.64 -16.88 -1.84
C TYR A 114 6.30 -17.22 -1.20
N GLY A 115 5.27 -17.49 -2.00
CA GLY A 115 3.92 -17.78 -1.54
C GLY A 115 3.08 -16.53 -1.28
N TYR A 116 1.84 -16.76 -0.87
CA TYR A 116 0.80 -15.73 -0.73
C TYR A 116 0.71 -15.10 0.65
N GLN A 117 1.46 -15.62 1.61
CA GLN A 117 1.46 -15.15 2.99
C GLN A 117 2.64 -14.21 3.23
N MET A 118 2.37 -13.07 3.85
CA MET A 118 3.40 -12.14 4.29
C MET A 118 3.15 -11.75 5.74
N GLU A 119 4.20 -11.30 6.40
CA GLU A 119 4.13 -10.78 7.76
C GLU A 119 4.66 -9.35 7.80
N GLY A 120 4.19 -8.59 8.78
CA GLY A 120 4.68 -7.24 9.01
C GLY A 120 4.47 -6.78 10.44
N VAL A 121 4.98 -5.58 10.74
CA VAL A 121 4.83 -4.93 12.04
C VAL A 121 4.43 -3.49 11.80
N ASP A 122 3.40 -3.01 12.51
CA ASP A 122 3.01 -1.60 12.43
C ASP A 122 3.85 -0.70 13.35
N LYS A 123 3.63 0.62 13.24
CA LYS A 123 4.36 1.62 14.05
C LYS A 123 4.13 1.46 15.57
N SER A 124 3.05 0.80 15.98
CA SER A 124 2.72 0.52 17.38
C SER A 124 3.33 -0.81 17.88
N GLY A 125 4.02 -1.55 17.01
CA GLY A 125 4.63 -2.84 17.35
C GLY A 125 3.69 -4.04 17.23
N VAL A 126 2.48 -3.86 16.70
CA VAL A 126 1.53 -4.96 16.49
C VAL A 126 1.99 -5.78 15.29
N ASN A 127 1.97 -7.11 15.44
CA ASN A 127 2.32 -8.02 14.36
C ASN A 127 1.10 -8.30 13.48
N TRP A 128 1.33 -8.29 12.18
CA TRP A 128 0.33 -8.46 11.13
C TRP A 128 0.67 -9.63 10.22
N LYS A 129 -0.37 -10.30 9.73
CA LYS A 129 -0.32 -11.33 8.70
C LYS A 129 -1.25 -10.97 7.55
N PHE A 130 -0.75 -11.18 6.34
CA PHE A 130 -1.46 -10.91 5.09
C PHE A 130 -1.56 -12.19 4.29
N CYS A 131 -2.69 -12.36 3.61
CA CYS A 131 -2.94 -13.43 2.65
C CYS A 131 -3.49 -12.79 1.37
N PHE A 132 -2.68 -12.77 0.31
CA PHE A 132 -3.00 -12.07 -0.94
C PHE A 132 -3.73 -12.93 -1.97
N LEU A 133 -4.19 -14.13 -1.60
CA LEU A 133 -4.87 -15.06 -2.49
C LEU A 133 -6.38 -15.03 -2.22
N THR A 134 -7.05 -14.04 -2.81
CA THR A 134 -8.47 -13.77 -2.54
C THR A 134 -9.41 -14.79 -3.18
N GLU A 135 -9.05 -15.37 -4.33
CA GLU A 135 -9.86 -16.40 -5.00
C GLU A 135 -9.91 -17.72 -4.22
N LEU A 136 -8.96 -17.95 -3.32
CA LEU A 136 -8.88 -19.15 -2.50
C LEU A 136 -8.82 -18.79 -1.01
N ARG A 137 -9.80 -18.02 -0.53
CA ARG A 137 -9.94 -17.62 0.89
C ARG A 137 -9.78 -18.79 1.89
N GLN A 138 -10.10 -20.01 1.46
CA GLN A 138 -9.92 -21.24 2.25
C GLN A 138 -8.46 -21.57 2.55
N LEU A 139 -7.52 -21.13 1.71
CA LEU A 139 -6.08 -21.26 1.93
C LEU A 139 -5.53 -20.19 2.90
N CYS A 140 -6.35 -19.21 3.24
CA CYS A 140 -6.06 -18.21 4.26
C CYS A 140 -6.61 -18.63 5.63
N GLN A 141 -6.82 -19.93 5.93
CA GLN A 141 -7.24 -20.39 7.27
C GLN A 141 -6.03 -20.67 8.16
#